data_AF-A0A9W7E956-F1
#
_entry.id   AF-A0A9W7E956-F1
#
_cell.length_a   1.000
_cell.length_b   1.000
_cell.length_c   1.000
_cell.angle_alpha   90.00
_cell.angle_beta   90.00
_cell.angle_gamma   90.00
#
_symmetry.space_group_name_H-M   'P 1'
#
loop_
_entity.id
_entity.type
_entity.pdbx_description
1 polymer ?
#
loop_
_entity_poly.entity_id
_entity_poly.type
_entity_poly.pdbx_seq_one_letter_code
_entity_poly.pdbx_strand_id
1 'polypeptide(L)'
;METFLEAMGEGGEEGEGEEERLEEIESQPSETKKKFTRAVTNGKLKDEIKRSMAKKAEENETELADIQAGKKKVKTMNTLMGAILHEGKAGGKVTSKRKHMVFKEEIKEVLYGLVNKKQLDKNKKAGEGQNNLSGDKDDKEHCFDLMSIDEYFSLRIIPLVRLYEYKAPLLSKNLTTLEIVSFIFTSFGALLAVFQLAHWVAITVAISASLESYISHSGLRAQRDILNKNIKDIQNMLTWWDSLTIVERRQLQNREKAVLTTEECFVAYAEKVSGFQRVTDLVNIKRDCVAVNLIITKTC
;
A
#
# COMPACT_ATOMS: atom_id res chain seq x y z
N MET A 1 26.06 -8.61 13.22
CA MET A 1 24.67 -8.60 13.72
C MET A 1 24.59 -8.34 15.22
N GLU A 2 25.69 -8.39 15.97
CA GLU A 2 25.70 -8.08 17.41
C GLU A 2 25.76 -6.57 17.74
N THR A 3 26.08 -5.70 16.78
CA THR A 3 26.20 -4.25 17.00
C THR A 3 24.91 -3.45 16.81
N PHE A 4 23.78 -4.08 16.49
CA PHE A 4 22.50 -3.37 16.31
C PHE A 4 21.57 -3.46 17.54
N LEU A 5 21.91 -4.28 18.53
CA LEU A 5 21.13 -4.43 19.76
C LEU A 5 21.56 -3.47 20.89
N GLU A 6 22.67 -2.76 20.73
CA GLU A 6 23.22 -1.87 21.77
C GLU A 6 22.73 -0.41 21.63
N ALA A 7 22.00 -0.07 20.57
CA ALA A 7 21.52 1.29 20.29
C ALA A 7 20.05 1.56 20.66
N MET A 8 19.38 0.65 21.38
CA MET A 8 17.99 0.84 21.84
C MET A 8 17.83 0.90 23.36
N GLY A 9 18.92 1.05 24.10
CA GLY A 9 18.89 1.20 25.56
C GLY A 9 19.34 2.59 25.97
N GLU A 10 18.47 3.60 25.87
CA GLU A 10 18.49 4.82 26.69
C GLU A 10 17.34 5.75 26.28
N GLY A 11 16.43 6.00 27.23
CA GLY A 11 15.27 6.88 27.07
C GLY A 11 14.09 6.26 27.80
N GLY A 12 13.60 6.80 28.89
CA GLY A 12 13.88 8.04 29.60
C GLY A 12 12.81 8.10 30.68
N GLU A 13 13.22 8.31 31.92
CA GLU A 13 12.35 8.51 33.08
C GLU A 13 11.64 9.87 32.94
N GLU A 14 10.41 9.91 32.46
CA GLU A 14 9.52 11.05 32.63
C GLU A 14 8.08 10.56 32.80
N GLY A 15 7.56 10.60 34.04
CA GLY A 15 6.21 10.13 34.34
C GLY A 15 5.74 10.34 35.77
N GLU A 16 6.08 11.45 36.42
CA GLU A 16 5.53 11.82 37.75
C GLU A 16 4.82 13.19 37.75
N GLY A 17 4.27 13.64 36.61
CA GLY A 17 3.73 15.00 36.47
C GLY A 17 2.23 15.16 36.16
N GLU A 18 1.45 14.09 35.96
CA GLU A 18 0.06 14.21 35.47
C GLU A 18 -1.03 14.12 36.55
N GLU A 19 -0.70 13.86 37.81
CA GLU A 19 -1.73 13.67 38.86
C GLU A 19 -2.21 14.99 39.50
N GLU A 20 -1.49 16.11 39.32
CA GLU A 20 -1.85 17.40 39.94
C GLU A 20 -2.79 18.27 39.07
N ARG A 21 -3.18 17.81 37.87
CA ARG A 21 -4.01 18.59 36.93
C ARG A 21 -5.50 18.23 36.91
N LEU A 22 -5.94 17.28 37.73
CA LEU A 22 -7.34 16.85 37.78
C LEU A 22 -8.19 17.54 38.85
N GLU A 23 -7.60 18.28 39.80
CA GLU A 23 -8.37 19.00 40.84
C GLU A 23 -8.81 20.42 40.44
N GLU A 24 -8.29 21.01 39.36
CA GLU A 24 -8.60 22.40 38.99
C GLU A 24 -9.88 22.55 38.12
N ILE A 25 -10.50 21.45 37.67
CA ILE A 25 -11.69 21.51 36.79
C ILE A 25 -13.01 21.58 37.58
N GLU A 26 -13.02 21.34 38.89
CA GLU A 26 -14.28 21.31 39.66
C GLU A 26 -14.77 22.68 40.16
N SER A 27 -14.02 23.77 39.94
CA SER A 27 -14.36 25.09 40.50
C SER A 27 -15.13 26.04 39.54
N GLN A 28 -15.66 25.59 38.40
CA GLN A 28 -16.39 26.48 37.48
C GLN A 28 -17.87 26.71 37.87
N PRO A 29 -18.37 27.97 37.75
CA PRO A 29 -19.55 28.46 38.45
C PRO A 29 -20.88 27.85 37.95
N SER A 30 -21.75 27.52 38.91
CA SER A 30 -23.09 26.91 38.78
C SER A 30 -24.11 27.64 37.88
N GLU A 31 -23.75 28.79 37.30
CA GLU A 31 -24.58 29.60 36.39
C GLU A 31 -24.73 28.98 34.99
N THR A 32 -23.69 28.35 34.44
CA THR A 32 -23.74 27.70 33.12
C THR A 32 -24.59 26.43 33.15
N LYS A 33 -24.56 25.66 34.24
CA LYS A 33 -25.43 24.49 34.44
C LYS A 33 -26.92 24.87 34.47
N LYS A 34 -27.28 26.04 35.02
CA LYS A 34 -28.67 26.56 35.03
C LYS A 34 -29.14 27.07 33.66
N LYS A 35 -28.26 27.68 32.86
CA LYS A 35 -28.59 28.07 31.48
C LYS A 35 -28.80 26.87 30.57
N PHE A 36 -28.01 25.81 30.73
CA PHE A 36 -28.16 24.57 29.97
C PHE A 36 -29.48 23.86 30.28
N THR A 37 -29.89 23.79 31.55
CA THR A 37 -31.18 23.16 31.93
C THR A 37 -32.40 23.92 31.41
N ARG A 38 -32.35 25.26 31.31
CA ARG A 38 -33.43 26.05 30.66
C ARG A 38 -33.47 25.92 29.15
N ALA A 39 -32.34 25.66 28.48
CA ALA A 39 -32.31 25.39 27.05
C ALA A 39 -32.90 24.01 26.71
N VAL A 40 -32.75 23.03 27.62
CA VAL A 40 -33.27 21.67 27.46
C VAL A 40 -34.79 21.58 27.64
N THR A 41 -35.41 22.45 28.46
CA THR A 41 -36.88 22.45 28.65
C THR A 41 -37.64 23.19 27.54
N ASN A 42 -36.98 24.08 26.79
CA ASN A 42 -37.56 24.69 25.59
C ASN A 42 -37.47 23.68 24.44
N GLY A 43 -38.58 23.00 24.12
CA GLY A 43 -38.68 21.88 23.16
C GLY A 43 -37.98 22.02 21.80
N LYS A 44 -37.49 23.21 21.42
CA LYS A 44 -36.61 23.46 20.27
C LYS A 44 -35.42 22.50 20.16
N LEU A 45 -34.72 22.19 21.26
CA LEU A 45 -33.56 21.29 21.21
C LEU A 45 -33.98 19.86 20.86
N LYS A 46 -35.14 19.42 21.35
CA LYS A 46 -35.69 18.09 21.06
C LYS A 46 -36.07 17.97 19.59
N ASP A 47 -36.63 19.02 19.00
CA ASP A 47 -36.99 19.06 17.58
C ASP A 47 -35.76 19.12 16.66
N GLU A 48 -34.68 19.74 17.10
CA GLU A 48 -33.41 19.81 16.36
C GLU A 48 -32.66 18.47 16.39
N ILE A 49 -32.63 17.80 17.56
CA ILE A 49 -32.12 16.43 17.69
C ILE A 49 -32.96 15.45 16.85
N LYS A 50 -34.29 15.59 16.86
CA LYS A 50 -35.17 14.74 16.05
C LYS A 50 -34.93 14.94 14.55
N ARG A 51 -34.72 16.19 14.11
CA ARG A 51 -34.37 16.51 12.71
C ARG A 51 -32.98 15.98 12.32
N SER A 52 -31.98 16.07 13.19
CA SER A 52 -30.65 15.55 12.91
C SER A 52 -30.61 14.02 12.85
N MET A 53 -31.40 13.34 13.70
CA MET A 53 -31.55 11.88 13.62
C MET A 53 -32.32 11.43 12.38
N ALA A 54 -33.37 12.15 11.97
CA ALA A 54 -34.11 11.84 10.74
C ALA A 54 -33.22 11.98 9.50
N LYS A 55 -32.39 13.03 9.44
CA LYS A 55 -31.45 13.23 8.32
C LYS A 55 -30.39 12.12 8.27
N LYS A 56 -29.83 11.71 9.42
CA LYS A 56 -28.88 10.58 9.48
C LYS A 56 -29.51 9.25 9.08
N ALA A 57 -30.79 9.05 9.36
CA ALA A 57 -31.50 7.83 8.95
C ALA A 57 -31.65 7.76 7.42
N GLU A 58 -31.99 8.88 6.78
CA GLU A 58 -32.12 8.98 5.32
C GLU A 58 -30.76 8.79 4.61
N GLU A 59 -29.69 9.37 5.14
CA GLU A 59 -28.32 9.16 4.64
C GLU A 59 -27.91 7.67 4.72
N ASN A 60 -28.21 6.99 5.84
CA ASN A 60 -27.92 5.57 6.00
C ASN A 60 -28.71 4.67 5.02
N GLU A 61 -29.97 5.00 4.70
CA GLU A 61 -30.74 4.24 3.70
C GLU A 61 -30.14 4.35 2.30
N THR A 62 -29.66 5.55 1.92
CA THR A 62 -28.98 5.73 0.63
C THR A 62 -27.66 4.95 0.52
N GLU A 63 -26.85 4.91 1.58
CA GLU A 63 -25.63 4.08 1.60
C GLU A 63 -25.94 2.59 1.47
N LEU A 64 -27.02 2.11 2.10
CA LEU A 64 -27.43 0.71 2.03
C LEU A 64 -27.87 0.31 0.62
N ALA A 65 -28.56 1.21 -0.11
CA ALA A 65 -28.95 0.99 -1.50
C ALA A 65 -27.72 0.86 -2.42
N ASP A 66 -26.71 1.71 -2.25
CA ASP A 66 -25.47 1.65 -3.02
C ASP A 66 -24.65 0.38 -2.75
N ILE A 67 -24.63 -0.09 -1.49
CA ILE A 67 -24.00 -1.36 -1.13
C ILE A 67 -24.72 -2.53 -1.79
N GLN A 68 -26.06 -2.53 -1.83
CA GLN A 68 -26.84 -3.58 -2.50
C GLN A 68 -26.62 -3.58 -4.02
N ALA A 69 -26.54 -2.40 -4.66
CA ALA A 69 -26.22 -2.27 -6.08
C ALA A 69 -24.82 -2.83 -6.40
N GLY A 70 -23.83 -2.54 -5.53
CA GLY A 70 -22.49 -3.10 -5.63
C GLY A 70 -22.48 -4.63 -5.56
N LYS A 71 -23.21 -5.22 -4.60
CA LYS A 71 -23.32 -6.69 -4.45
C LYS A 71 -23.93 -7.36 -5.69
N LYS A 72 -24.95 -6.76 -6.31
CA LYS A 72 -25.53 -7.29 -7.56
C LYS A 72 -24.49 -7.32 -8.68
N LYS A 73 -23.71 -6.25 -8.86
CA LYS A 73 -22.69 -6.16 -9.91
C LYS A 73 -21.57 -7.20 -9.74
N VAL A 74 -21.11 -7.43 -8.51
CA VAL A 74 -20.11 -8.48 -8.19
C VAL A 74 -20.65 -9.88 -8.51
N LYS A 75 -21.91 -10.15 -8.17
CA LYS A 75 -22.55 -11.44 -8.48
C LYS A 75 -22.60 -11.68 -9.99
N THR A 76 -23.01 -10.68 -10.78
CA THR A 76 -23.03 -10.77 -12.25
C THR A 76 -21.63 -11.01 -12.82
N MET A 77 -20.61 -10.35 -12.28
CA MET A 77 -19.22 -10.51 -12.72
C MET A 77 -18.69 -11.93 -12.44
N ASN A 78 -19.00 -12.50 -11.27
CA ASN A 78 -18.64 -13.88 -10.93
C ASN A 78 -19.34 -14.90 -11.84
N THR A 79 -20.61 -14.68 -12.18
CA THR A 79 -21.34 -15.54 -13.13
C THR A 79 -20.72 -15.46 -14.53
N LEU A 80 -20.36 -14.26 -15.00
CA LEU A 80 -19.68 -14.07 -16.29
C LEU A 80 -18.32 -14.78 -16.31
N MET A 81 -17.54 -14.66 -15.22
CA MET A 81 -16.23 -15.29 -15.09
C MET A 81 -16.34 -16.82 -15.07
N GLY A 82 -17.38 -17.37 -14.41
CA GLY A 82 -17.68 -18.79 -14.42
C GLY A 82 -18.03 -19.32 -15.82
N ALA A 83 -18.79 -18.56 -16.61
CA ALA A 83 -19.14 -18.92 -17.98
C ALA A 83 -17.91 -18.96 -18.90
N ILE A 84 -17.03 -17.96 -18.80
CA ILE A 84 -15.79 -17.88 -19.60
C ILE A 84 -14.84 -19.05 -19.26
N LEU A 85 -14.78 -19.47 -17.99
CA LEU A 85 -13.94 -20.61 -17.58
C LEU A 85 -14.49 -21.96 -18.08
N HIS A 86 -15.81 -22.08 -18.28
CA HIS A 86 -16.43 -23.33 -18.71
C HIS A 86 -16.35 -23.56 -20.23
N GLU A 87 -16.32 -22.51 -21.05
CA GLU A 87 -16.16 -22.64 -22.51
C GLU A 87 -14.75 -23.10 -22.95
N GLY A 88 -13.75 -23.03 -22.07
CA GLY A 88 -12.36 -23.38 -22.40
C GLY A 88 -12.03 -24.88 -22.48
N LYS A 89 -12.98 -25.79 -22.23
CA LYS A 89 -12.73 -27.25 -22.25
C LYS A 89 -12.89 -27.92 -23.62
N ALA A 90 -13.46 -27.24 -24.61
CA ALA A 90 -13.66 -27.80 -25.95
C ALA A 90 -12.58 -27.29 -26.93
N GLY A 91 -11.45 -28.01 -27.01
CA GLY A 91 -10.61 -28.12 -28.20
C GLY A 91 -9.89 -26.86 -28.72
N GLY A 92 -8.61 -26.69 -28.39
CA GLY A 92 -7.72 -25.79 -29.14
C GLY A 92 -6.56 -25.24 -28.32
N LYS A 93 -5.45 -26.00 -28.25
CA LYS A 93 -4.16 -25.44 -27.79
C LYS A 93 -3.70 -24.42 -28.84
N VAL A 94 -3.10 -23.31 -28.39
CA VAL A 94 -2.49 -22.21 -29.19
C VAL A 94 -3.39 -20.96 -29.30
N THR A 95 -3.21 -20.04 -28.34
CA THR A 95 -3.46 -18.55 -28.37
C THR A 95 -3.76 -17.98 -26.98
N SER A 96 -3.95 -18.83 -25.95
CA SER A 96 -4.32 -18.45 -24.57
C SER A 96 -3.37 -17.44 -23.89
N LYS A 97 -2.08 -17.43 -24.24
CA LYS A 97 -1.08 -16.58 -23.57
C LYS A 97 -1.23 -15.08 -23.86
N ARG A 98 -1.79 -14.69 -25.02
CA ARG A 98 -1.98 -13.28 -25.40
C ARG A 98 -3.24 -12.68 -24.78
N LYS A 99 -4.32 -13.47 -24.70
CA LYS A 99 -5.60 -13.04 -24.10
C LYS A 99 -5.49 -12.83 -22.58
N HIS A 100 -4.68 -13.63 -21.89
CA HIS A 100 -4.45 -13.46 -20.45
C HIS A 100 -3.67 -12.19 -20.08
N MET A 101 -2.85 -11.67 -21.01
CA MET A 101 -2.04 -10.47 -20.78
C MET A 101 -2.86 -9.19 -20.95
N VAL A 102 -3.72 -9.14 -21.98
CA VAL A 102 -4.64 -8.01 -22.21
C VAL A 102 -5.70 -7.92 -21.11
N PHE A 103 -6.25 -9.05 -20.67
CA PHE A 103 -7.25 -9.09 -19.60
C PHE A 103 -6.69 -8.66 -18.23
N LYS A 104 -5.39 -8.85 -17.99
CA LYS A 104 -4.73 -8.38 -16.74
C LYS A 104 -4.56 -6.87 -16.70
N GLU A 105 -4.34 -6.21 -17.85
CA GLU A 105 -4.21 -4.76 -17.88
C GLU A 105 -5.57 -4.04 -17.85
N GLU A 106 -6.61 -4.59 -18.48
CA GLU A 106 -7.97 -4.04 -18.33
C GLU A 106 -8.49 -4.14 -16.88
N ILE A 107 -8.21 -5.25 -16.18
CA ILE A 107 -8.59 -5.39 -14.76
C ILE A 107 -7.81 -4.41 -13.89
N LYS A 108 -6.55 -4.13 -14.19
CA LYS A 108 -5.77 -3.11 -13.46
C LYS A 108 -6.35 -1.73 -13.64
N GLU A 109 -6.59 -1.27 -14.87
CA GLU A 109 -7.19 0.04 -15.14
C GLU A 109 -8.54 0.21 -14.42
N VAL A 110 -9.39 -0.83 -14.43
CA VAL A 110 -10.69 -0.81 -13.76
C VAL A 110 -10.55 -0.81 -12.23
N LEU A 111 -9.63 -1.57 -11.65
CA LEU A 111 -9.42 -1.56 -10.19
C LEU A 111 -8.74 -0.28 -9.69
N TYR A 112 -7.71 0.20 -10.40
CA TYR A 112 -7.04 1.46 -10.07
C TYR A 112 -8.02 2.64 -10.22
N GLY A 113 -8.84 2.66 -11.27
CA GLY A 113 -9.87 3.68 -11.48
C GLY A 113 -10.99 3.66 -10.42
N LEU A 114 -11.50 2.48 -10.04
CA LEU A 114 -12.63 2.40 -9.09
C LEU A 114 -12.22 2.68 -7.64
N VAL A 115 -11.02 2.29 -7.24
CA VAL A 115 -10.56 2.49 -5.86
C VAL A 115 -10.11 3.93 -5.60
N ASN A 116 -9.49 4.59 -6.58
CA ASN A 116 -9.15 6.02 -6.45
C ASN A 116 -10.40 6.90 -6.45
N LYS A 117 -11.43 6.59 -7.25
CA LYS A 117 -12.62 7.44 -7.35
C LYS A 117 -13.39 7.56 -6.03
N LYS A 118 -13.57 6.46 -5.29
CA LYS A 118 -14.27 6.47 -4.00
C LYS A 118 -13.51 7.18 -2.87
N GLN A 119 -12.18 7.12 -2.88
CA GLN A 119 -11.34 7.82 -1.90
C GLN A 119 -11.28 9.32 -2.20
N LEU A 120 -11.15 9.71 -3.47
CA LEU A 120 -11.24 11.11 -3.92
C LEU A 120 -12.60 11.72 -3.58
N ASP A 121 -13.70 11.00 -3.84
CA ASP A 121 -15.05 11.51 -3.56
C ASP A 121 -15.33 11.66 -2.06
N LYS A 122 -14.74 10.80 -1.20
CA LYS A 122 -14.83 10.95 0.28
C LYS A 122 -14.00 12.11 0.80
N ASN A 123 -12.75 12.27 0.33
CA ASN A 123 -11.88 13.36 0.77
C ASN A 123 -12.38 14.73 0.27
N LYS A 124 -12.97 14.78 -0.92
CA LYS A 124 -13.59 16.00 -1.46
C LYS A 124 -14.77 16.47 -0.61
N LYS A 125 -15.61 15.55 -0.12
CA LYS A 125 -16.73 15.88 0.78
C LYS A 125 -16.28 16.26 2.20
N ALA A 126 -15.13 15.79 2.66
CA ALA A 126 -14.58 16.17 3.97
C ALA A 126 -13.80 17.51 3.95
N GLY A 127 -13.26 17.90 2.78
CA GLY A 127 -12.44 19.10 2.61
C GLY A 127 -13.20 20.39 2.23
N GLU A 128 -14.45 20.31 1.78
CA GLU A 128 -15.24 21.49 1.33
C GLU A 128 -15.70 22.43 2.46
N GLY A 129 -15.28 22.20 3.71
CA GLY A 129 -15.76 22.94 4.88
C GLY A 129 -14.99 24.20 5.30
N GLN A 130 -13.78 24.50 4.78
CA GLN A 130 -12.94 25.55 5.43
C GLN A 130 -12.25 26.61 4.56
N ASN A 131 -12.26 26.59 3.22
CA ASN A 131 -11.50 27.58 2.44
C ASN A 131 -12.40 28.54 1.63
N ASN A 132 -13.13 29.41 2.33
CA ASN A 132 -13.69 30.64 1.76
C ASN A 132 -12.64 31.76 1.83
N LEU A 133 -11.52 31.63 1.11
CA LEU A 133 -10.64 32.74 0.79
C LEU A 133 -10.76 33.03 -0.70
N SER A 134 -11.73 33.88 -1.01
CA SER A 134 -11.82 34.61 -2.27
C SER A 134 -10.63 35.57 -2.38
N GLY A 135 -9.78 35.41 -3.38
CA GLY A 135 -8.73 36.38 -3.67
C GLY A 135 -7.82 35.96 -4.81
N ASP A 136 -8.00 36.63 -5.94
CA ASP A 136 -7.12 36.74 -7.11
C ASP A 136 -6.80 35.51 -7.98
N LYS A 137 -7.31 35.62 -9.21
CA LYS A 137 -6.94 34.82 -10.38
C LYS A 137 -5.65 35.42 -10.97
N ASP A 138 -4.52 35.05 -10.41
CA ASP A 138 -3.24 35.20 -11.10
C ASP A 138 -2.82 33.83 -11.62
N ASP A 139 -2.80 33.71 -12.95
CA ASP A 139 -2.43 32.53 -13.73
C ASP A 139 -0.92 32.20 -13.60
N LYS A 140 -0.48 31.88 -12.38
CA LYS A 140 0.88 31.38 -12.13
C LYS A 140 0.85 29.87 -12.08
N GLU A 141 1.62 29.30 -12.99
CA GLU A 141 2.00 27.89 -13.09
C GLU A 141 2.39 27.32 -11.71
N HIS A 142 1.40 26.79 -10.96
CA HIS A 142 1.62 25.94 -9.80
C HIS A 142 2.13 24.56 -10.28
N CYS A 143 3.30 24.55 -10.93
CA CYS A 143 3.90 23.32 -11.47
C CYS A 143 4.38 22.37 -10.34
N PHE A 144 4.38 22.82 -9.09
CA PHE A 144 4.69 22.02 -7.91
C PHE A 144 3.81 22.48 -6.75
N ASP A 145 2.49 22.30 -6.89
CA ASP A 145 1.62 22.49 -5.74
C ASP A 145 2.11 21.58 -4.60
N LEU A 146 2.25 22.15 -3.41
CA LEU A 146 2.86 21.48 -2.25
C LEU A 146 1.91 20.36 -1.81
N MET A 147 2.08 19.17 -2.38
CA MET A 147 1.27 18.00 -2.07
C MET A 147 1.28 17.78 -0.56
N SER A 148 0.09 17.75 0.04
CA SER A 148 -0.03 17.44 1.46
C SER A 148 0.53 16.04 1.72
N ILE A 149 1.14 15.83 2.88
CA ILE A 149 1.75 14.53 3.18
C ILE A 149 0.70 13.41 3.19
N ASP A 150 -0.52 13.67 3.65
CA ASP A 150 -1.62 12.70 3.64
C ASP A 150 -2.05 12.34 2.20
N GLU A 151 -1.98 13.30 1.28
CA GLU A 151 -2.21 13.07 -0.14
C GLU A 151 -1.07 12.24 -0.77
N TYR A 152 0.19 12.49 -0.39
CA TYR A 152 1.31 11.65 -0.81
C TYR A 152 1.13 10.18 -0.38
N PHE A 153 0.68 9.94 0.87
CA PHE A 153 0.37 8.58 1.35
C PHE A 153 -0.73 7.92 0.51
N SER A 154 -1.79 8.66 0.24
CA SER A 154 -2.96 8.18 -0.51
C SER A 154 -2.62 7.86 -1.97
N LEU A 155 -1.84 8.73 -2.62
CA LEU A 155 -1.50 8.63 -4.03
C LEU A 155 -0.34 7.69 -4.31
N ARG A 156 0.62 7.52 -3.38
CA ARG A 156 1.85 6.77 -3.64
C ARG A 156 2.02 5.54 -2.77
N ILE A 157 1.93 5.67 -1.45
CA ILE A 157 2.24 4.58 -0.52
C ILE A 157 1.20 3.46 -0.61
N ILE A 158 -0.09 3.79 -0.51
CA ILE A 158 -1.17 2.79 -0.53
C ILE A 158 -1.17 1.98 -1.84
N PRO A 159 -1.06 2.61 -3.03
CA PRO A 159 -0.94 1.86 -4.29
C PRO A 159 0.31 0.98 -4.36
N LEU A 160 1.43 1.42 -3.79
CA LEU A 160 2.68 0.69 -3.79
C LEU A 160 2.58 -0.59 -2.95
N VAL A 161 1.98 -0.51 -1.76
CA VAL A 161 1.72 -1.69 -0.90
C VAL A 161 0.87 -2.72 -1.65
N ARG A 162 -0.24 -2.29 -2.25
CA ARG A 162 -1.13 -3.18 -3.01
C ARG A 162 -0.43 -3.84 -4.19
N LEU A 163 0.43 -3.09 -4.88
CA LEU A 163 1.23 -3.60 -5.98
C LEU A 163 2.19 -4.69 -5.50
N TYR A 164 2.86 -4.49 -4.35
CA TYR A 164 3.75 -5.48 -3.77
C TYR A 164 3.01 -6.71 -3.26
N GLU A 165 1.90 -6.54 -2.53
CA GLU A 165 1.05 -7.63 -2.06
C GLU A 165 0.48 -8.48 -3.20
N TYR A 166 0.14 -7.85 -4.34
CA TYR A 166 -0.30 -8.57 -5.52
C TYR A 166 0.83 -9.33 -6.22
N LYS A 167 2.03 -8.75 -6.32
CA LYS A 167 3.16 -9.34 -7.04
C LYS A 167 3.87 -10.45 -6.26
N ALA A 168 3.99 -10.31 -4.94
CA ALA A 168 4.66 -11.29 -4.08
C ALA A 168 4.18 -12.75 -4.28
N PRO A 169 2.87 -13.07 -4.25
CA PRO A 169 2.40 -14.44 -4.43
C PRO A 169 2.57 -14.95 -5.87
N LEU A 170 2.57 -14.07 -6.87
CA LEU A 170 2.80 -14.47 -8.26
C LEU A 170 4.25 -14.91 -8.49
N LEU A 171 5.21 -14.15 -7.96
CA LEU A 171 6.63 -14.54 -8.01
C LEU A 171 6.88 -15.84 -7.24
N SER A 172 6.25 -15.98 -6.07
CA SER A 172 6.35 -17.20 -5.25
C SER A 172 5.86 -18.43 -6.03
N LYS A 173 4.68 -18.37 -6.65
CA LYS A 173 4.13 -19.47 -7.45
C LYS A 173 5.02 -19.85 -8.64
N ASN A 174 5.56 -18.87 -9.35
CA ASN A 174 6.44 -19.13 -10.50
C ASN A 174 7.73 -19.84 -10.07
N LEU A 175 8.33 -19.38 -8.98
CA LEU A 175 9.54 -19.96 -8.40
C LEU A 175 9.28 -21.40 -7.93
N THR A 176 8.22 -21.63 -7.15
CA THR A 176 7.86 -22.98 -6.70
C THR A 176 7.55 -23.91 -7.86
N THR A 177 6.91 -23.41 -8.92
CA THR A 177 6.66 -24.23 -10.13
C THR A 177 7.96 -24.67 -10.80
N LEU A 178 8.94 -23.77 -10.94
CA LEU A 178 10.25 -24.11 -11.52
C LEU A 178 11.03 -25.11 -10.65
N GLU A 179 10.99 -24.93 -9.33
CA GLU A 179 11.62 -25.85 -8.38
C GLU A 179 11.01 -27.25 -8.42
N ILE A 180 9.67 -27.35 -8.47
CA ILE A 180 8.96 -28.63 -8.61
C ILE A 180 9.34 -29.32 -9.93
N VAL A 181 9.40 -28.57 -11.05
CA VAL A 181 9.81 -29.13 -12.34
C VAL A 181 11.25 -29.66 -12.27
N SER A 182 12.17 -28.90 -11.66
CA SER A 182 13.56 -29.35 -11.47
C SER A 182 13.62 -30.64 -10.65
N PHE A 183 12.86 -30.73 -9.55
CA PHE A 183 12.78 -31.91 -8.70
C PHE A 183 12.22 -33.14 -9.43
N ILE A 184 11.23 -32.94 -10.30
CA ILE A 184 10.69 -34.00 -11.15
C ILE A 184 11.77 -34.53 -12.08
N PHE A 185 12.54 -33.67 -12.78
CA PHE A 185 13.62 -34.11 -13.66
C PHE A 185 14.72 -34.89 -12.91
N THR A 186 15.11 -34.43 -11.72
CA THR A 186 16.06 -35.15 -10.88
C THR A 186 15.54 -36.54 -10.47
N SER A 187 14.24 -36.64 -10.13
CA SER A 187 13.60 -37.92 -9.78
C SER A 187 13.50 -38.87 -10.99
N PHE A 188 13.19 -38.34 -12.17
CA PHE A 188 13.19 -39.11 -13.41
C PHE A 188 14.59 -39.63 -13.76
N GLY A 189 15.63 -38.83 -13.53
CA GLY A 189 17.02 -39.27 -13.72
C GLY A 189 17.38 -40.48 -12.85
N ALA A 190 16.97 -40.47 -11.58
CA ALA A 190 17.15 -41.61 -10.67
C ALA A 190 16.37 -42.85 -11.13
N LEU A 191 15.13 -42.68 -11.60
CA LEU A 191 14.31 -43.79 -12.10
C LEU A 191 14.89 -44.40 -13.39
N LEU A 192 15.37 -43.58 -14.33
CA LEU A 192 16.01 -44.04 -15.57
C LEU A 192 17.31 -44.80 -15.33
N ALA A 193 18.05 -44.45 -14.26
CA ALA A 193 19.25 -45.18 -13.87
C ALA A 193 18.95 -46.65 -13.52
N VAL A 194 17.80 -46.92 -12.89
CA VAL A 194 17.37 -48.30 -12.55
C VAL A 194 17.09 -49.13 -13.80
N PHE A 195 16.56 -48.52 -14.87
CA PHE A 195 16.30 -49.19 -16.15
C PHE A 195 17.55 -49.34 -17.03
N GLN A 196 18.75 -49.01 -16.52
CA GLN A 196 20.03 -49.05 -17.27
C GLN A 196 20.05 -48.20 -18.54
N LEU A 197 19.18 -47.19 -18.64
CA LEU A 197 19.09 -46.28 -19.78
C LEU A 197 20.07 -45.10 -19.63
N ALA A 198 21.37 -45.41 -19.56
CA ALA A 198 22.43 -44.44 -19.20
C ALA A 198 22.43 -43.16 -20.07
N HIS A 199 22.12 -43.27 -21.36
CA HIS A 199 22.07 -42.13 -22.29
C HIS A 199 20.99 -41.09 -21.89
N TRP A 200 19.85 -41.52 -21.35
CA TRP A 200 18.76 -40.63 -20.96
C TRP A 200 19.03 -39.92 -19.62
N VAL A 201 19.81 -40.55 -18.73
CA VAL A 201 20.19 -39.97 -17.44
C VAL A 201 20.93 -38.65 -17.65
N ALA A 202 21.93 -38.63 -18.55
CA ALA A 202 22.71 -37.43 -18.85
C ALA A 202 21.83 -36.25 -19.33
N ILE A 203 20.80 -36.54 -20.14
CA ILE A 203 19.87 -35.52 -20.65
C ILE A 203 19.03 -34.93 -19.52
N THR A 204 18.48 -35.77 -18.62
CA THR A 204 17.67 -35.28 -17.49
C THR A 204 18.48 -34.42 -16.51
N VAL A 205 19.73 -34.80 -16.25
CA VAL A 205 20.66 -34.03 -15.40
C VAL A 205 20.99 -32.68 -16.05
N ALA A 206 21.28 -32.66 -17.35
CA ALA A 206 21.55 -31.42 -18.08
C ALA A 206 20.35 -30.46 -18.04
N ILE A 207 19.13 -30.97 -18.21
CA ILE A 207 17.91 -30.16 -18.10
C ILE A 207 17.74 -29.59 -16.68
N SER A 208 17.91 -30.42 -15.65
CA SER A 208 17.82 -29.97 -14.25
C SER A 208 18.84 -28.87 -13.95
N ALA A 209 20.10 -29.04 -14.35
CA ALA A 209 21.15 -28.03 -14.20
C ALA A 209 20.85 -26.73 -14.97
N SER A 210 20.26 -26.83 -16.17
CA SER A 210 19.86 -25.66 -16.96
C SER A 210 18.72 -24.87 -16.30
N LEU A 211 17.75 -25.57 -15.69
CA LEU A 211 16.65 -24.96 -14.94
C LEU A 211 17.15 -24.25 -13.69
N GLU A 212 18.06 -24.88 -12.95
CA GLU A 212 18.66 -24.27 -11.75
C GLU A 212 19.48 -23.02 -12.12
N SER A 213 20.25 -23.09 -13.20
CA SER A 213 20.96 -21.93 -13.75
C SER A 213 20.00 -20.80 -14.15
N TYR A 214 18.86 -21.14 -14.76
CA TYR A 214 17.82 -20.17 -15.12
C TYR A 214 17.16 -19.53 -13.88
N ILE A 215 16.85 -20.31 -12.84
CA ILE A 215 16.31 -19.79 -11.57
C ILE A 215 17.30 -18.84 -10.91
N SER A 216 18.59 -19.21 -10.89
CA SER A 216 19.65 -18.38 -10.33
C SER A 216 19.82 -17.07 -11.11
N HIS A 217 19.89 -17.15 -12.44
CA HIS A 217 20.11 -15.99 -13.31
C HIS A 217 18.91 -15.02 -13.32
N SER A 218 17.69 -15.54 -13.25
CA SER A 218 16.48 -14.71 -13.23
C SER A 218 16.29 -13.92 -11.93
N GLY A 219 17.04 -14.23 -10.86
CA GLY A 219 16.98 -13.50 -9.60
C GLY A 219 15.61 -13.54 -8.92
N LEU A 220 14.73 -14.50 -9.28
CA LEU A 220 13.35 -14.57 -8.77
C LEU A 220 13.30 -14.70 -7.24
N ARG A 221 14.26 -15.43 -6.65
CA ARG A 221 14.42 -15.55 -5.19
C ARG A 221 14.68 -14.18 -4.55
N ALA A 222 15.69 -13.46 -5.04
CA ALA A 222 16.04 -12.14 -4.54
C ALA A 222 14.90 -11.12 -4.71
N GLN A 223 14.19 -11.15 -5.85
CA GLN A 223 13.03 -10.27 -6.07
C GLN A 223 11.89 -10.55 -5.09
N ARG A 224 11.60 -11.83 -4.82
CA ARG A 224 10.58 -12.23 -3.84
C ARG A 224 10.95 -11.74 -2.44
N ASP A 225 12.20 -11.95 -2.03
CA ASP A 225 12.66 -11.61 -0.68
C ASP A 225 12.62 -10.09 -0.45
N ILE A 226 12.99 -9.30 -1.47
CA ILE A 226 12.95 -7.83 -1.41
C ILE A 226 11.52 -7.30 -1.42
N LEU A 227 10.62 -7.89 -2.20
CA LEU A 227 9.20 -7.55 -2.11
C LEU A 227 8.64 -7.78 -0.70
N ASN A 228 8.93 -8.95 -0.11
CA ASN A 228 8.46 -9.27 1.24
C ASN A 228 9.07 -8.34 2.30
N LYS A 229 10.34 -7.97 2.14
CA LYS A 229 10.98 -6.96 3.00
C LYS A 229 10.29 -5.60 2.87
N ASN A 230 10.12 -5.10 1.65
CA ASN A 230 9.49 -3.81 1.38
C ASN A 230 8.04 -3.74 1.87
N ILE A 231 7.27 -4.84 1.78
CA ILE A 231 5.91 -4.91 2.34
C ILE A 231 5.96 -4.67 3.85
N LYS A 232 6.85 -5.34 4.57
CA LYS A 232 7.01 -5.17 6.02
C LYS A 232 7.46 -3.76 6.37
N ASP A 233 8.45 -3.22 5.66
CA ASP A 233 9.00 -1.89 5.92
C ASP A 233 7.93 -0.79 5.72
N ILE A 234 7.14 -0.89 4.64
CA ILE A 234 6.06 0.07 4.38
C ILE A 234 4.89 -0.12 5.37
N GLN A 235 4.54 -1.35 5.76
CA GLN A 235 3.50 -1.59 6.76
C GLN A 235 3.91 -1.05 8.15
N ASN A 236 5.17 -1.22 8.53
CA ASN A 236 5.73 -0.65 9.75
C ASN A 236 5.71 0.89 9.68
N MET A 237 6.07 1.47 8.53
CA MET A 237 6.01 2.91 8.30
C MET A 237 4.58 3.45 8.39
N LEU A 238 3.58 2.75 7.83
CA LEU A 238 2.17 3.10 7.94
C LEU A 238 1.69 3.07 9.40
N THR A 239 2.06 2.01 10.13
CA THR A 239 1.69 1.86 11.55
C THR A 239 2.33 2.96 12.40
N TRP A 240 3.60 3.27 12.15
CA TRP A 240 4.30 4.38 12.79
C TRP A 240 3.63 5.72 12.46
N TRP A 241 3.32 5.97 11.18
CA TRP A 241 2.64 7.20 10.75
C TRP A 241 1.28 7.38 11.42
N ASP A 242 0.52 6.28 11.56
CA ASP A 242 -0.79 6.29 12.21
C ASP A 242 -0.69 6.58 13.71
N SER A 243 0.40 6.19 14.36
CA SER A 243 0.66 6.47 15.78
C SER A 243 0.99 7.94 16.09
N LEU A 244 1.43 8.72 15.08
CA LEU A 244 1.79 10.13 15.26
C LEU A 244 0.55 11.02 15.46
N THR A 245 0.64 11.94 16.42
CA THR A 245 -0.33 13.02 16.61
C THR A 245 -0.32 14.01 15.43
N ILE A 246 -1.37 14.81 15.28
CA ILE A 246 -1.49 15.82 14.21
C ILE A 246 -0.31 16.82 14.25
N VAL A 247 0.18 17.17 15.45
CA VAL A 247 1.31 18.09 15.62
C VAL A 247 2.60 17.44 15.14
N GLU A 248 2.85 16.16 15.48
CA GLU A 248 4.03 15.42 15.04
C GLU A 248 4.03 15.17 13.54
N ARG A 249 2.89 14.85 12.92
CA ARG A 249 2.77 14.69 11.46
C ARG A 249 3.12 15.97 10.69
N ARG A 250 2.97 17.13 11.33
CA ARG A 250 3.35 18.42 10.73
C ARG A 250 4.85 18.67 10.78
N GLN A 251 5.61 17.99 11.63
CA GLN A 251 7.06 18.17 11.72
C GLN A 251 7.77 17.69 10.44
N LEU A 252 8.72 18.49 9.95
CA LEU A 252 9.43 18.21 8.70
C LEU A 252 10.20 16.88 8.74
N GLN A 253 10.82 16.58 9.87
CA GLN A 253 11.61 15.35 10.07
C GLN A 253 10.77 14.08 9.87
N ASN A 254 9.52 14.09 10.36
CA ASN A 254 8.63 12.93 10.23
C ASN A 254 8.17 12.73 8.78
N ARG A 255 7.93 13.83 8.05
CA ARG A 255 7.58 13.76 6.61
C ARG A 255 8.76 13.25 5.79
N GLU A 256 9.96 13.75 6.06
CA GLU A 256 11.18 13.33 5.39
C GLU A 256 11.44 11.83 5.62
N LYS A 257 11.30 11.36 6.86
CA LYS A 257 11.42 9.93 7.19
C LYS A 257 10.43 9.07 6.40
N ALA A 258 9.16 9.46 6.35
CA ALA A 258 8.13 8.72 5.60
C ALA A 258 8.43 8.64 4.09
N VAL A 259 8.84 9.76 3.48
CA VAL A 259 9.20 9.82 2.07
C VAL A 259 10.46 8.98 1.81
N LEU A 260 11.51 9.16 2.60
CA LEU A 260 12.79 8.45 2.43
C LEU A 260 12.62 6.93 2.50
N THR A 261 11.92 6.40 3.50
CA THR A 261 11.68 4.95 3.62
C THR A 261 10.88 4.40 2.44
N THR A 262 9.87 5.14 1.98
CA THR A 262 9.05 4.73 0.82
C THR A 262 9.89 4.69 -0.45
N GLU A 263 10.68 5.73 -0.70
CA GLU A 263 11.52 5.83 -1.90
C GLU A 263 12.67 4.82 -1.87
N GLU A 264 13.24 4.55 -0.70
CA GLU A 264 14.24 3.50 -0.53
C GLU A 264 13.66 2.13 -0.87
N CYS A 265 12.47 1.80 -0.38
CA CYS A 265 11.77 0.56 -0.75
C CYS A 265 11.53 0.49 -2.26
N PHE A 266 11.10 1.59 -2.88
CA PHE A 266 10.84 1.65 -4.32
C PHE A 266 12.13 1.45 -5.15
N VAL A 267 13.21 2.15 -4.80
CA VAL A 267 14.51 2.02 -5.46
C VAL A 267 15.05 0.60 -5.31
N ALA A 268 15.01 0.03 -4.10
CA ALA A 268 15.47 -1.34 -3.85
C ALA A 268 14.72 -2.38 -4.71
N TYR A 269 13.42 -2.17 -4.94
CA TYR A 269 12.65 -3.01 -5.85
C TYR A 269 13.03 -2.79 -7.32
N ALA A 270 13.15 -1.53 -7.76
CA ALA A 270 13.49 -1.17 -9.15
C ALA A 270 14.87 -1.71 -9.57
N GLU A 271 15.87 -1.66 -8.68
CA GLU A 271 17.21 -2.22 -8.88
C GLU A 271 17.16 -3.72 -9.21
N LYS A 272 16.23 -4.46 -8.61
CA LYS A 272 16.14 -5.92 -8.77
C LYS A 272 15.29 -6.34 -9.96
N VAL A 273 14.27 -5.56 -10.30
CA VAL A 273 13.41 -5.82 -11.46
C VAL A 273 14.13 -5.52 -12.76
N SER A 274 14.92 -4.45 -12.80
CA SER A 274 15.62 -4.07 -14.03
C SER A 274 16.60 -5.13 -14.50
N GLY A 275 17.02 -6.07 -13.63
CA GLY A 275 17.99 -7.12 -13.97
C GLY A 275 19.33 -6.54 -14.46
N PHE A 276 19.49 -5.22 -14.34
CA PHE A 276 20.54 -4.43 -14.95
C PHE A 276 21.35 -3.84 -13.80
N GLN A 277 22.23 -4.69 -13.25
CA GLN A 277 23.24 -4.34 -12.26
C GLN A 277 24.18 -3.18 -12.66
N ARG A 278 24.00 -2.55 -13.83
CA ARG A 278 24.76 -1.37 -14.27
C ARG A 278 24.08 -0.02 -13.96
N VAL A 279 22.82 0.04 -13.51
CA VAL A 279 22.16 1.34 -13.22
C VAL A 279 22.40 1.84 -11.79
N THR A 280 22.83 0.96 -10.87
CA THR A 280 23.08 1.32 -9.46
C THR A 280 24.21 2.34 -9.30
N ASP A 281 25.16 2.40 -10.24
CA ASP A 281 26.25 3.38 -10.18
C ASP A 281 25.75 4.82 -10.42
N LEU A 282 24.64 5.01 -11.14
CA LEU A 282 24.08 6.34 -11.41
C LEU A 282 23.12 6.83 -10.31
N VAL A 283 22.47 5.93 -9.58
CA VAL A 283 21.56 6.29 -8.48
C VAL A 283 22.33 6.67 -7.23
N ASN A 284 23.48 6.03 -6.96
CA ASN A 284 24.38 6.46 -5.88
C ASN A 284 24.94 7.86 -6.13
N ILE A 285 25.29 8.20 -7.38
CA ILE A 285 25.72 9.57 -7.74
C ILE A 285 24.63 10.62 -7.47
N LYS A 286 23.34 10.26 -7.60
CA LYS A 286 22.23 11.19 -7.29
C LYS A 286 21.91 11.30 -5.79
N ARG A 287 22.07 10.21 -5.01
CA ARG A 287 21.92 10.28 -3.54
C ARG A 287 22.97 11.19 -2.90
N ASP A 288 24.19 11.17 -3.42
CA ASP A 288 25.25 12.08 -2.96
C ASP A 288 24.96 13.54 -3.33
N CYS A 289 24.31 13.80 -4.47
CA CYS A 289 23.92 15.17 -4.86
C CYS A 289 22.75 15.74 -4.01
N VAL A 290 21.79 14.91 -3.60
CA VAL A 290 20.67 15.36 -2.75
C VAL A 290 21.12 15.60 -1.31
N ALA A 291 22.05 14.77 -0.78
CA ALA A 291 22.67 15.02 0.52
C ALA A 291 23.48 16.35 0.53
N VAL A 292 24.13 16.70 -0.58
CA VAL A 292 24.86 17.98 -0.71
C VAL A 292 23.92 19.19 -0.78
N ASN A 293 22.75 19.08 -1.43
CA ASN A 293 21.80 20.19 -1.47
C ASN A 293 21.12 20.45 -0.11
N LEU A 294 20.93 19.43 0.73
CA LEU A 294 20.36 19.62 2.07
C LEU A 294 21.33 20.35 3.03
N ILE A 295 22.64 20.25 2.81
CA ILE A 295 23.68 20.97 3.58
C ILE A 295 23.72 22.46 3.20
N ILE A 296 23.47 22.80 1.92
CA ILE A 296 23.50 24.19 1.46
C ILE A 296 22.31 24.99 1.99
N THR A 297 21.12 24.40 2.11
CA THR A 297 19.93 25.10 2.68
C THR A 297 19.89 25.22 4.20
N LYS A 298 20.77 24.55 4.95
CA LYS A 298 20.88 24.74 6.41
C LYS A 298 21.93 25.79 6.83
N THR A 299 22.64 26.39 5.87
CA THR A 299 23.73 27.36 6.13
C THR A 299 23.43 28.77 5.61
N CYS A 300 22.18 29.07 5.26
CA CYS A 300 21.67 30.40 4.94
C CYS A 300 20.38 30.64 5.71
#